data_AF-A0AB34J509-F1
#
_entry.id   AF-A0AB34J509-F1
#
_cell.length_a   1.000
_cell.length_b   1.000
_cell.length_c   1.000
_cell.angle_alpha   90.00
_cell.angle_beta   90.00
_cell.angle_gamma   90.00
#
_symmetry.space_group_name_H-M   'P 1'
#
loop_
_entity.id
_entity.type
_entity.pdbx_description
1 polymer ?
#
loop_
_entity_poly.entity_id
_entity_poly.type
_entity_poly.pdbx_seq_one_letter_code
_entity_poly.pdbx_strand_id
1 'polypeptide(L)'
;MAEALHAAWQASWSDFLHNRVALAERRVSGWLHMLPAALRDRSDADLLVTLADMAHIAGAAASDSVCLRAAVEAYDAHLALAPQNVAALRMKAETLLRLREYAAALDCFGEVYARSLADAPPPAAPPFQLEHDAECVEEAVRLGADPSHLFAAAAWRRLAAQMGGERCEARPIDRSAAPHWGQPLPTPPQHAAAAAWRGAPLRGSIDWAAAQAAYAASRLVVIDDLLDEAALRAAQAYARHGAHFRTARRGYLGCFPTDGLTHPLVLALVHALEAAAPAIFGRHTLALWWLFKYDESNADGIGIHADPAAVNINLWLTDDEACLEGGGLAIYKHVPELGQRTQSVNREFEDGEEAALREKLSAEGVVKVDYKCNRAVLFVSDQYHESLPFRFAPGYSNRRVNLTLLFGDRWSPEVGRKASDDEAHSSDAGPRACPRADEAWDLFDT
;
A
#
# COMPACT_ATOMS: atom_id res chain seq x y z
N MET A 1 2.07 37.33 0.16
CA MET A 1 1.44 36.38 -0.79
C MET A 1 1.98 34.97 -0.57
N ALA A 2 3.30 34.76 -0.62
CA ALA A 2 3.91 33.44 -0.37
C ALA A 2 3.52 32.79 0.97
N GLU A 3 3.58 33.53 2.09
CA GLU A 3 3.17 33.01 3.41
C GLU A 3 1.70 32.58 3.46
N ALA A 4 0.81 33.35 2.83
CA ALA A 4 -0.61 33.04 2.77
C ALA A 4 -0.91 31.80 1.91
N LEU A 5 -0.19 31.64 0.79
CA LEU A 5 -0.27 30.46 -0.06
C LEU A 5 0.20 29.21 0.71
N HIS A 6 1.36 29.31 1.38
CA HIS A 6 1.90 28.20 2.16
C HIS A 6 0.97 27.78 3.31
N ALA A 7 0.42 28.76 4.04
CA ALA A 7 -0.57 28.49 5.10
C ALA A 7 -1.85 27.84 4.54
N ALA A 8 -2.31 28.28 3.37
CA ALA A 8 -3.45 27.66 2.70
C ALA A 8 -3.14 26.23 2.24
N TRP A 9 -1.95 25.98 1.70
CA TRP A 9 -1.49 24.64 1.31
C TRP A 9 -1.46 23.71 2.52
N GLN A 10 -0.77 24.09 3.61
CA GLN A 10 -0.72 23.32 4.85
C GLN A 10 -2.11 22.95 5.39
N ALA A 11 -3.02 23.93 5.46
CA ALA A 11 -4.38 23.70 5.93
C ALA A 11 -5.17 22.78 4.99
N SER A 12 -5.01 22.94 3.67
CA SER A 12 -5.70 22.11 2.68
C SER A 12 -5.19 20.67 2.68
N TRP A 13 -3.88 20.49 2.77
CA TRP A 13 -3.24 19.19 2.87
C TRP A 13 -3.70 18.46 4.13
N SER A 14 -3.69 19.15 5.27
CA SER A 14 -4.25 18.62 6.51
C SER A 14 -5.72 18.21 6.33
N ASP A 15 -6.57 19.07 5.77
CA ASP A 15 -7.97 18.73 5.52
C ASP A 15 -8.13 17.51 4.61
N PHE A 16 -7.30 17.40 3.56
CA PHE A 16 -7.28 16.28 2.64
C PHE A 16 -6.93 14.96 3.34
N LEU A 17 -5.84 14.93 4.11
CA LEU A 17 -5.41 13.75 4.89
C LEU A 17 -6.43 13.32 5.95
N HIS A 18 -7.25 14.26 6.44
CA HIS A 18 -8.31 13.98 7.42
C HIS A 18 -9.67 13.67 6.78
N ASN A 19 -9.70 13.32 5.49
CA ASN A 19 -10.92 13.05 4.73
C ASN A 19 -11.94 14.21 4.74
N ARG A 20 -11.51 15.45 4.99
CA ARG A 20 -12.31 16.68 4.87
C ARG A 20 -12.18 17.24 3.45
N VAL A 21 -12.37 16.38 2.46
CA VAL A 21 -12.06 16.61 1.04
C VAL A 21 -12.75 17.86 0.48
N ALA A 22 -14.03 18.06 0.77
CA ALA A 22 -14.77 19.25 0.33
C ALA A 22 -14.24 20.56 0.94
N LEU A 23 -13.66 20.51 2.15
CA LEU A 23 -13.03 21.68 2.77
C LEU A 23 -11.66 21.94 2.14
N ALA A 24 -10.87 20.89 1.91
CA ALA A 24 -9.60 20.98 1.21
C ALA A 24 -9.77 21.58 -0.18
N GLU A 25 -10.73 21.09 -0.97
CA GLU A 25 -11.09 21.61 -2.29
C GLU A 25 -11.38 23.11 -2.27
N ARG A 26 -12.29 23.56 -1.40
CA ARG A 26 -12.65 24.98 -1.28
C ARG A 26 -11.46 25.88 -0.95
N ARG A 27 -10.52 25.39 -0.13
CA ARG A 27 -9.32 26.15 0.23
C ARG A 27 -8.36 26.29 -0.95
N VAL A 28 -8.17 25.24 -1.74
CA VAL A 28 -7.24 25.27 -2.89
C VAL A 28 -7.83 26.03 -4.08
N SER A 29 -9.16 26.02 -4.29
CA SER A 29 -9.79 26.68 -5.45
C SER A 29 -9.40 28.15 -5.61
N GLY A 30 -9.21 28.87 -4.51
CA GLY A 30 -8.83 30.29 -4.52
C GLY A 30 -7.42 30.55 -5.08
N TRP A 31 -6.55 29.54 -5.13
CA TRP A 31 -5.13 29.68 -5.47
C TRP A 31 -4.78 29.13 -6.86
N LEU A 32 -5.58 28.21 -7.41
CA LEU A 32 -5.29 27.55 -8.68
C LEU A 32 -5.20 28.49 -9.89
N HIS A 33 -5.78 29.69 -9.81
CA HIS A 33 -5.63 30.72 -10.84
C HIS A 33 -4.16 31.16 -11.06
N MET A 34 -3.27 30.91 -10.09
CA MET A 34 -1.84 31.21 -10.18
C MET A 34 -1.08 30.18 -11.03
N LEU A 35 -1.58 28.95 -11.13
CA LEU A 35 -0.87 27.82 -11.73
C LEU A 35 -0.50 28.05 -13.21
N PRO A 36 -1.39 28.56 -14.09
CA PRO A 36 -1.01 28.83 -15.48
C PRO A 36 0.12 29.85 -15.63
N ALA A 37 0.22 30.83 -14.73
CA ALA A 37 1.30 31.81 -14.75
C ALA A 37 2.62 31.16 -14.29
N ALA A 38 2.59 30.39 -13.20
CA ALA A 38 3.75 29.65 -12.71
C ALA A 38 4.28 28.64 -13.76
N LEU A 39 3.40 27.94 -14.47
CA LEU A 39 3.77 27.00 -15.54
C LEU A 39 4.34 27.66 -16.79
N ARG A 40 4.02 28.94 -17.06
CA ARG A 40 4.65 29.69 -18.15
C ARG A 40 6.04 30.21 -17.77
N ASP A 41 6.18 30.64 -16.53
CA ASP A 41 7.42 31.22 -16.01
C ASP A 41 8.49 30.16 -15.69
N ARG A 42 8.07 29.04 -15.09
CA ARG A 42 8.92 27.87 -14.74
C ARG A 42 10.23 28.23 -14.04
N SER A 43 10.22 29.26 -13.19
CA SER A 43 11.43 29.74 -12.51
C SER A 43 11.46 29.47 -11.01
N ASP A 44 10.30 29.27 -10.38
CA ASP A 44 10.14 29.09 -8.93
C ASP A 44 9.70 27.67 -8.60
N ALA A 45 10.65 26.85 -8.15
CA ALA A 45 10.42 25.44 -7.82
C ALA A 45 9.44 25.26 -6.65
N ASP A 46 9.55 26.08 -5.60
CA ASP A 46 8.72 25.96 -4.39
C ASP A 46 7.27 26.33 -4.68
N LEU A 47 7.06 27.38 -5.49
CA LEU A 47 5.74 27.75 -5.97
C LEU A 47 5.12 26.65 -6.83
N LEU A 48 5.89 26.05 -7.74
CA LEU A 48 5.42 24.99 -8.63
C LEU A 48 4.95 23.76 -7.86
N VAL A 49 5.72 23.26 -6.89
CA VAL A 49 5.31 22.08 -6.10
C VAL A 49 4.11 22.38 -5.21
N THR A 50 4.08 23.57 -4.59
CA THR A 50 2.93 23.98 -3.77
C THR A 50 1.64 24.02 -4.59
N LEU A 51 1.69 24.58 -5.80
CA LEU A 51 0.52 24.64 -6.69
C LEU A 51 0.21 23.26 -7.32
N ALA A 52 1.21 22.41 -7.53
CA ALA A 52 1.01 21.03 -7.97
C ALA A 52 0.21 20.24 -6.94
N ASP A 53 0.60 20.29 -5.66
CA ASP A 53 -0.13 19.64 -4.55
C ASP A 53 -1.56 20.18 -4.41
N MET A 54 -1.75 21.50 -4.53
CA MET A 54 -3.08 22.09 -4.53
C MET A 54 -3.94 21.61 -5.71
N ALA A 55 -3.36 21.51 -6.90
CA ALA A 55 -4.05 21.00 -8.09
C ALA A 55 -4.34 19.51 -7.96
N HIS A 56 -3.44 18.73 -7.34
CA HIS A 56 -3.68 17.34 -6.98
C HIS A 56 -4.90 17.21 -6.05
N ILE A 57 -4.94 17.99 -4.96
CA ILE A 57 -6.07 17.98 -4.01
C ILE A 57 -7.39 18.28 -4.73
N ALA A 58 -7.43 19.34 -5.55
CA ALA A 58 -8.64 19.71 -6.29
C ALA A 58 -9.06 18.61 -7.27
N GLY A 59 -8.09 18.07 -8.02
CA GLY A 59 -8.30 16.98 -8.96
C GLY A 59 -8.80 15.70 -8.31
N ALA A 60 -8.20 15.32 -7.17
CA ALA A 60 -8.61 14.17 -6.37
C ALA A 60 -10.03 14.36 -5.80
N ALA A 61 -10.31 15.53 -5.23
CA ALA A 61 -11.59 15.85 -4.61
C ALA A 61 -12.78 15.79 -5.59
N ALA A 62 -12.59 16.37 -6.78
CA ALA A 62 -13.65 16.50 -7.79
C ALA A 62 -13.60 15.41 -8.87
N SER A 63 -12.63 14.48 -8.81
CA SER A 63 -12.29 13.59 -9.93
C SER A 63 -12.03 14.37 -11.24
N ASP A 64 -11.42 15.56 -11.13
CA ASP A 64 -11.16 16.45 -12.26
C ASP A 64 -9.81 16.15 -12.92
N SER A 65 -9.87 15.48 -14.07
CA SER A 65 -8.70 15.19 -14.90
C SER A 65 -7.94 16.42 -15.37
N VAL A 66 -8.57 17.58 -15.49
CA VAL A 66 -7.89 18.82 -15.93
C VAL A 66 -6.95 19.30 -14.82
N CYS A 67 -7.44 19.37 -13.58
CA CYS A 67 -6.61 19.69 -12.42
C CYS A 67 -5.50 18.66 -12.21
N LEU A 68 -5.79 17.36 -12.33
CA LEU A 68 -4.77 16.31 -12.19
C LEU A 68 -3.68 16.42 -13.27
N ARG A 69 -4.02 16.67 -14.54
CA ARG A 69 -3.03 16.87 -15.60
C ARG A 69 -2.18 18.12 -15.37
N ALA A 70 -2.81 19.20 -14.90
CA ALA A 70 -2.08 20.43 -14.53
C ALA A 70 -1.13 20.18 -13.35
N ALA A 71 -1.52 19.36 -12.38
CA ALA A 71 -0.64 18.93 -11.28
C ALA A 71 0.57 18.14 -11.80
N VAL A 72 0.37 17.17 -12.71
CA VAL A 72 1.48 16.45 -13.35
C VAL A 72 2.43 17.39 -14.08
N GLU A 73 1.91 18.34 -14.87
CA GLU A 73 2.75 19.32 -15.58
C GLU A 73 3.55 20.18 -14.59
N ALA A 74 2.95 20.55 -13.47
CA ALA A 74 3.60 21.33 -12.42
C ALA A 74 4.67 20.53 -11.68
N TYR A 75 4.44 19.25 -11.38
CA TYR A 75 5.47 18.36 -10.85
C TYR A 75 6.63 18.18 -11.83
N ASP A 76 6.35 18.03 -13.13
CA ASP A 76 7.40 17.95 -14.16
C ASP A 76 8.24 19.22 -14.23
N ALA A 77 7.59 20.39 -14.20
CA ALA A 77 8.28 21.68 -14.17
C ALA A 77 9.11 21.85 -12.88
N HIS A 78 8.58 21.43 -11.73
CA HIS A 78 9.30 21.44 -10.46
C HIS A 78 10.54 20.53 -10.51
N LEU A 79 10.38 19.28 -10.94
CA LEU A 79 11.46 18.29 -11.02
C LEU A 79 12.54 18.67 -12.04
N ALA A 80 12.23 19.50 -13.04
CA ALA A 80 13.25 20.06 -13.93
C ALA A 80 14.18 21.06 -13.22
N LEU A 81 13.68 21.76 -12.18
CA LEU A 81 14.44 22.72 -11.37
C LEU A 81 15.08 22.08 -10.13
N ALA A 82 14.35 21.15 -9.50
CA ALA A 82 14.73 20.47 -8.27
C ALA A 82 14.63 18.94 -8.46
N PRO A 83 15.50 18.35 -9.32
CA PRO A 83 15.41 16.94 -9.67
C PRO A 83 15.55 16.00 -8.47
N GLN A 84 16.14 16.44 -7.35
CA GLN A 84 16.32 15.67 -6.12
C GLN A 84 15.06 15.54 -5.26
N ASN A 85 13.96 16.24 -5.56
CA ASN A 85 12.76 16.19 -4.72
C ASN A 85 11.99 14.86 -4.92
N VAL A 86 12.31 13.85 -4.09
CA VAL A 86 11.68 12.52 -4.13
C VAL A 86 10.19 12.58 -3.75
N ALA A 87 9.80 13.47 -2.83
CA ALA A 87 8.40 13.64 -2.45
C ALA A 87 7.53 14.12 -3.62
N ALA A 88 8.02 15.10 -4.40
CA ALA A 88 7.34 15.55 -5.61
C ALA A 88 7.24 14.44 -6.68
N LEU A 89 8.28 13.63 -6.84
CA LEU A 89 8.25 12.48 -7.76
C LEU A 89 7.23 11.41 -7.32
N ARG A 90 7.14 11.13 -6.01
CA ARG A 90 6.11 10.24 -5.44
C ARG A 90 4.71 10.81 -5.68
N MET A 91 4.48 12.09 -5.39
CA MET A 91 3.18 12.73 -5.60
C MET A 91 2.77 12.77 -7.08
N LYS A 92 3.73 12.94 -8.00
CA LYS A 92 3.49 12.78 -9.44
C LYS A 92 3.00 11.36 -9.75
N ALA A 93 3.63 10.33 -9.20
CA ALA A 93 3.21 8.93 -9.39
C ALA A 93 1.76 8.70 -8.93
N GLU A 94 1.40 9.19 -7.73
CA GLU A 94 0.04 9.08 -7.19
C GLU A 94 -0.99 9.84 -8.02
N THR A 95 -0.62 11.02 -8.55
CA THR A 95 -1.47 11.79 -9.46
C THR A 95 -1.71 11.02 -10.77
N LEU A 96 -0.67 10.36 -11.30
CA LEU A 96 -0.77 9.52 -12.50
C LEU A 96 -1.65 8.29 -12.27
N LEU A 97 -1.62 7.68 -11.08
CA LEU A 97 -2.55 6.60 -10.71
C LEU A 97 -4.02 7.06 -10.83
N ARG A 98 -4.34 8.25 -10.32
CA ARG A 98 -5.69 8.84 -10.42
C ARG A 98 -6.11 9.13 -11.87
N LEU A 99 -5.14 9.39 -12.75
CA LEU A 99 -5.36 9.56 -14.19
C LEU A 99 -5.47 8.22 -14.96
N ARG A 100 -5.32 7.07 -14.29
CA ARG A 100 -5.17 5.73 -14.90
C ARG A 100 -3.94 5.61 -15.82
N GLU A 101 -2.95 6.49 -15.64
CA GLU A 101 -1.67 6.45 -16.38
C GLU A 101 -0.67 5.55 -15.63
N TYR A 102 -1.10 4.31 -15.35
CA TYR A 102 -0.43 3.40 -14.42
C TYR A 102 1.01 3.05 -14.82
N ALA A 103 1.30 2.90 -16.11
CA ALA A 103 2.66 2.64 -16.57
C ALA A 103 3.62 3.77 -16.18
N ALA A 104 3.23 5.02 -16.42
CA ALA A 104 4.02 6.20 -16.06
C ALA A 104 4.13 6.35 -14.53
N ALA A 105 3.08 5.99 -13.79
CA ALA A 105 3.13 5.97 -12.33
C ALA A 105 4.17 4.96 -11.81
N LEU A 106 4.18 3.73 -12.36
CA LEU A 106 5.16 2.69 -12.00
C LEU A 106 6.58 3.11 -12.36
N ASP A 107 6.79 3.78 -13.50
CA ASP A 107 8.10 4.34 -13.85
C ASP A 107 8.58 5.36 -12.80
N CYS A 108 7.68 6.25 -12.35
CA CYS A 108 7.98 7.21 -11.28
C CYS A 108 8.30 6.50 -9.95
N PHE A 109 7.53 5.49 -9.55
CA PHE A 109 7.83 4.69 -8.35
C PHE A 109 9.16 3.93 -8.46
N GLY A 110 9.48 3.40 -9.65
CA GLY A 110 10.76 2.76 -9.91
C GLY A 110 11.94 3.72 -9.74
N GLU A 111 11.76 4.98 -10.14
CA GLU A 111 12.77 6.02 -9.93
C GLU A 111 12.83 6.49 -8.46
N VAL A 112 11.70 6.60 -7.75
CA VAL A 112 11.68 6.82 -6.29
C VAL A 112 12.50 5.73 -5.59
N TYR A 113 12.24 4.48 -5.92
CA TYR A 113 12.96 3.34 -5.38
C TYR A 113 14.45 3.41 -5.72
N ALA A 114 14.83 3.64 -6.98
CA ALA A 114 16.23 3.72 -7.40
C ALA A 114 17.00 4.81 -6.65
N ARG A 115 16.36 5.96 -6.38
CA ARG A 115 16.97 7.04 -5.59
C ARG A 115 17.13 6.66 -4.12
N SER A 116 16.15 5.95 -3.55
CA SER A 116 16.22 5.45 -2.17
C SER A 116 17.37 4.46 -1.91
N LEU A 117 17.93 3.86 -2.97
CA LEU A 117 19.08 2.95 -2.87
C LEU A 117 20.41 3.68 -2.71
N ALA A 118 20.46 4.96 -3.11
CA ALA A 118 21.62 5.82 -2.88
C ALA A 118 21.68 6.33 -1.43
N ASP A 119 20.54 6.35 -0.74
CA ASP A 119 20.48 6.66 0.68
C ASP A 119 21.12 5.55 1.51
N ALA A 120 21.64 5.93 2.67
CA ALA A 120 22.19 4.95 3.58
C ALA A 120 21.06 4.05 4.11
N PRO A 121 21.28 2.73 4.23
CA PRO A 121 20.27 1.82 4.75
C PRO A 121 19.84 2.23 6.17
N PRO A 122 18.64 1.82 6.61
CA PRO A 122 18.12 2.13 7.94
C PRO A 122 19.18 1.90 9.02
N PRO A 123 19.28 2.78 10.02
CA PRO A 123 20.29 2.63 11.09
C PRO A 123 19.98 1.46 12.02
N ALA A 124 18.78 0.87 11.91
CA ALA A 124 18.30 -0.23 12.72
C ALA A 124 17.56 -1.26 11.87
N ALA A 125 17.63 -2.53 12.30
CA ALA A 125 16.92 -3.64 11.70
C ALA A 125 16.43 -4.58 12.80
N PRO A 126 15.25 -5.20 12.67
CA PRO A 126 14.85 -6.27 13.55
C PRO A 126 15.55 -7.59 13.15
N PRO A 127 15.91 -8.46 14.11
CA PRO A 127 16.59 -9.72 13.85
C PRO A 127 15.94 -10.57 12.74
N PHE A 128 14.60 -10.64 12.71
CA PHE A 128 13.90 -11.47 11.72
C PHE A 128 14.04 -10.96 10.28
N GLN A 129 14.27 -9.66 10.06
CA GLN A 129 14.51 -9.10 8.72
C GLN A 129 15.88 -9.53 8.19
N LEU A 130 16.92 -9.49 9.03
CA LEU A 130 18.25 -9.97 8.69
C LEU A 130 18.26 -11.47 8.34
N GLU A 131 17.50 -12.27 9.10
CA GLU A 131 17.32 -13.69 8.84
C GLU A 131 16.56 -13.94 7.53
N HIS A 132 15.47 -13.21 7.30
CA HIS A 132 14.72 -13.25 6.05
C HIS A 132 15.61 -12.94 4.84
N ASP A 133 16.39 -11.86 4.90
CA ASP A 133 17.23 -11.44 3.77
C ASP A 133 18.34 -12.45 3.51
N ALA A 134 18.90 -13.05 4.56
CA ALA A 134 19.88 -14.13 4.44
C ALA A 134 19.28 -15.38 3.79
N GLU A 135 18.08 -15.79 4.20
CA GLU A 135 17.35 -16.91 3.60
C GLU A 135 17.04 -16.69 2.12
N CYS A 136 16.62 -15.48 1.75
CA CYS A 136 16.38 -15.11 0.36
C CYS A 136 17.64 -15.25 -0.49
N VAL A 137 18.80 -14.79 0.03
CA VAL A 137 20.09 -14.95 -0.64
C VAL A 137 20.48 -16.43 -0.76
N GLU A 138 20.38 -17.19 0.33
CA GLU A 138 20.74 -18.61 0.36
C GLU A 138 19.92 -19.42 -0.65
N GLU A 139 18.61 -19.18 -0.70
CA GLU A 139 17.76 -19.81 -1.70
C GLU A 139 18.09 -19.33 -3.11
N ALA A 140 18.33 -18.03 -3.31
CA ALA A 140 18.67 -17.52 -4.62
C ALA A 140 19.95 -18.15 -5.19
N VAL A 141 20.97 -18.33 -4.34
CA VAL A 141 22.23 -19.02 -4.69
C VAL A 141 21.98 -20.50 -4.96
N ARG A 142 21.18 -21.19 -4.14
CA ARG A 142 20.76 -22.58 -4.39
C ARG A 142 20.10 -22.74 -5.76
N LEU A 143 19.41 -21.70 -6.21
CA LEU A 143 18.72 -21.60 -7.50
C LEU A 143 19.60 -21.06 -8.63
N GLY A 144 20.88 -20.79 -8.40
CA GLY A 144 21.85 -20.43 -9.46
C GLY A 144 22.29 -18.97 -9.49
N ALA A 145 21.97 -18.15 -8.50
CA ALA A 145 22.57 -16.83 -8.33
C ALA A 145 24.06 -16.92 -7.89
N ASP A 146 24.81 -15.81 -7.98
CA ASP A 146 26.24 -15.77 -7.64
C ASP A 146 26.51 -16.19 -6.18
N PRO A 147 27.30 -17.26 -5.93
CA PRO A 147 27.64 -17.69 -4.57
C PRO A 147 28.38 -16.65 -3.71
N SER A 148 28.95 -15.60 -4.30
CA SER A 148 29.63 -14.53 -3.56
C SER A 148 28.71 -13.84 -2.53
N HIS A 149 27.39 -13.82 -2.78
CA HIS A 149 26.40 -13.26 -1.88
C HIS A 149 26.27 -14.03 -0.55
N LEU A 150 26.67 -15.30 -0.49
CA LEU A 150 26.59 -16.10 0.75
C LEU A 150 27.43 -15.52 1.89
N PHE A 151 28.49 -14.76 1.58
CA PHE A 151 29.28 -14.08 2.60
C PHE A 151 28.43 -13.06 3.38
N ALA A 152 27.60 -12.28 2.67
CA ALA A 152 26.72 -11.29 3.28
C ALA A 152 25.60 -11.97 4.09
N ALA A 153 24.95 -13.00 3.51
CA ALA A 153 23.92 -13.78 4.22
C ALA A 153 24.43 -14.35 5.55
N ALA A 154 25.64 -14.94 5.55
CA ALA A 154 26.25 -15.47 6.75
C ALA A 154 26.57 -14.38 7.78
N ALA A 155 26.95 -13.18 7.35
CA ALA A 155 27.15 -12.03 8.24
C ALA A 155 25.83 -11.57 8.88
N TRP A 156 24.76 -11.45 8.09
CA TRP A 156 23.44 -11.04 8.59
C TRP A 156 22.87 -12.05 9.59
N ARG A 157 23.00 -13.36 9.35
CA ARG A 157 22.61 -14.39 10.34
C ARG A 157 23.38 -14.28 11.65
N ARG A 158 24.70 -14.05 11.58
CA ARG A 158 25.51 -13.87 12.80
C ARG A 158 25.07 -12.63 13.57
N LEU A 159 24.80 -11.53 12.87
CA LEU A 159 24.32 -10.30 13.47
C LEU A 159 22.95 -10.52 14.14
N ALA A 160 22.00 -11.16 13.45
CA ALA A 160 20.69 -11.49 14.01
C ALA A 160 20.80 -12.37 15.27
N ALA A 161 21.65 -13.40 15.25
CA ALA A 161 21.85 -14.28 16.40
C ALA A 161 22.51 -13.58 17.61
N GLN A 162 23.27 -12.50 17.39
CA GLN A 162 23.88 -11.69 18.45
C GLN A 162 22.89 -10.68 19.04
N MET A 163 21.88 -10.29 18.27
CA MET A 163 20.78 -9.47 18.76
C MET A 163 19.88 -10.35 19.65
N GLY A 164 20.00 -10.22 20.98
CA GLY A 164 19.12 -10.93 21.93
C GLY A 164 17.66 -10.45 21.87
N GLY A 165 16.85 -10.73 22.90
CA GLY A 165 15.50 -10.14 23.07
C GLY A 165 14.48 -10.45 21.97
N GLU A 166 13.50 -9.56 21.77
CA GLU A 166 12.36 -9.81 20.87
C GLU A 166 12.77 -9.76 19.39
N ARG A 167 12.39 -10.79 18.62
CA ARG A 167 12.77 -10.92 17.20
C ARG A 167 12.25 -9.79 16.32
N CYS A 168 11.11 -9.20 16.67
CA CYS A 168 10.41 -8.19 15.88
C CYS A 168 10.85 -6.75 16.18
N GLU A 169 11.64 -6.54 17.23
CA GLU A 169 12.06 -5.21 17.67
C GLU A 169 13.26 -4.73 16.86
N ALA A 170 13.13 -3.58 16.20
CA ALA A 170 14.21 -2.98 15.41
C ALA A 170 15.32 -2.45 16.32
N ARG A 171 16.57 -2.77 15.98
CA ARG A 171 17.74 -2.43 16.81
C ARG A 171 18.87 -1.85 15.99
N PRO A 172 19.65 -0.92 16.56
CA PRO A 172 20.80 -0.35 15.87
C PRO A 172 21.73 -1.43 15.32
N ILE A 173 22.13 -1.28 14.06
CA ILE A 173 23.07 -2.20 13.40
C ILE A 173 24.43 -1.52 13.21
N ASP A 174 25.51 -2.26 13.49
CA ASP A 174 26.82 -1.87 12.98
C ASP A 174 26.87 -2.18 11.48
N ARG A 175 26.90 -1.13 10.66
CA ARG A 175 26.93 -1.26 9.20
C ARG A 175 28.15 -2.04 8.70
N SER A 176 29.27 -2.01 9.42
CA SER A 176 30.44 -2.80 9.07
C SER A 176 30.23 -4.30 9.26
N ALA A 177 29.29 -4.69 10.13
CA ALA A 177 28.88 -6.06 10.38
C ALA A 177 27.73 -6.54 9.47
N ALA A 178 27.10 -5.64 8.70
CA ALA A 178 26.00 -5.93 7.79
C ALA A 178 26.34 -5.53 6.33
N PRO A 179 27.34 -6.16 5.70
CA PRO A 179 27.77 -5.79 4.36
C PRO A 179 26.62 -5.91 3.36
N HIS A 180 26.42 -4.88 2.54
CA HIS A 180 25.38 -4.81 1.50
C HIS A 180 23.92 -4.93 2.00
N TRP A 181 23.67 -4.87 3.31
CA TRP A 181 22.30 -4.90 3.82
C TRP A 181 21.51 -3.66 3.38
N GLY A 182 20.23 -3.85 3.05
CA GLY A 182 19.36 -2.81 2.48
C GLY A 182 19.58 -2.52 1.00
N GLN A 183 20.47 -3.26 0.33
CA GLN A 183 20.60 -3.25 -1.14
C GLN A 183 19.70 -4.33 -1.77
N PRO A 184 19.36 -4.22 -3.07
CA PRO A 184 18.54 -5.23 -3.73
C PRO A 184 19.15 -6.63 -3.60
N LEU A 185 18.33 -7.59 -3.20
CA LEU A 185 18.75 -8.98 -3.03
C LEU A 185 18.94 -9.68 -4.40
N PRO A 186 19.81 -10.69 -4.49
CA PRO A 186 20.05 -11.40 -5.74
C PRO A 186 18.80 -12.15 -6.22
N THR A 187 18.51 -12.04 -7.52
CA THR A 187 17.43 -12.79 -8.18
C THR A 187 18.01 -13.99 -8.93
N PRO A 188 17.42 -15.19 -8.82
CA PRO A 188 17.82 -16.36 -9.61
C PRO A 188 17.73 -16.11 -11.12
N PRO A 189 18.64 -16.67 -11.94
CA PRO A 189 18.60 -16.52 -13.40
C PRO A 189 17.27 -16.94 -14.03
N GLN A 190 16.66 -18.05 -13.58
CA GLN A 190 15.36 -18.49 -14.08
C GLN A 190 14.20 -17.54 -13.71
N HIS A 191 14.34 -16.75 -12.66
CA HIS A 191 13.32 -15.80 -12.22
C HIS A 191 13.52 -14.39 -12.83
N ALA A 192 14.72 -14.08 -13.33
CA ALA A 192 14.98 -12.85 -14.07
C ALA A 192 14.09 -12.71 -15.32
N ALA A 193 13.73 -13.84 -15.96
CA ALA A 193 12.81 -13.86 -17.10
C ALA A 193 11.34 -13.56 -16.71
N ALA A 194 10.94 -13.85 -15.46
CA ALA A 194 9.60 -13.57 -14.97
C ALA A 194 9.34 -12.05 -14.82
N ALA A 195 10.40 -11.23 -14.74
CA ALA A 195 10.34 -9.78 -14.61
C ALA A 195 9.64 -9.05 -15.78
N ALA A 196 9.48 -9.71 -16.93
CA ALA A 196 8.90 -9.12 -18.14
C ALA A 196 7.55 -9.76 -18.49
N TRP A 197 6.64 -9.89 -17.52
CA TRP A 197 5.31 -10.45 -17.71
C TRP A 197 4.56 -9.83 -18.92
N ARG A 198 4.00 -10.67 -19.79
CA ARG A 198 3.23 -10.26 -20.99
C ARG A 198 1.94 -11.06 -21.22
N GLY A 199 1.59 -11.98 -20.31
CA GLY A 199 0.41 -12.84 -20.45
C GLY A 199 -0.89 -12.20 -19.93
N ALA A 200 -2.02 -12.87 -20.19
CA ALA A 200 -3.28 -12.55 -19.52
C ALA A 200 -3.19 -13.03 -18.05
N PRO A 201 -3.38 -12.14 -17.06
CA PRO A 201 -3.12 -12.49 -15.67
C PRO A 201 -4.29 -13.23 -15.00
N LEU A 202 -5.52 -13.00 -15.45
CA LEU A 202 -6.72 -13.56 -14.85
C LEU A 202 -7.07 -14.90 -15.46
N ARG A 203 -7.59 -15.82 -14.63
CA ARG A 203 -8.13 -17.09 -15.10
C ARG A 203 -9.38 -16.89 -15.96
N GLY A 204 -9.41 -17.53 -17.13
CA GLY A 204 -10.49 -17.37 -18.10
C GLY A 204 -11.84 -17.97 -17.69
N SER A 205 -11.88 -18.85 -16.67
CA SER A 205 -13.10 -19.52 -16.20
C SER A 205 -13.90 -18.73 -15.17
N ILE A 206 -13.45 -17.53 -14.79
CA ILE A 206 -14.12 -16.72 -13.76
C ILE A 206 -15.42 -16.13 -14.32
N ASP A 207 -16.54 -16.37 -13.62
CA ASP A 207 -17.81 -15.72 -13.91
C ASP A 207 -17.85 -14.32 -13.26
N TRP A 208 -17.39 -13.33 -14.01
CA TRP A 208 -17.34 -11.94 -13.54
C TRP A 208 -18.72 -11.31 -13.38
N ALA A 209 -19.75 -11.81 -14.07
CA ALA A 209 -21.12 -11.31 -13.88
C ALA A 209 -21.66 -11.74 -12.51
N ALA A 210 -21.47 -13.02 -12.17
CA ALA A 210 -21.82 -13.55 -10.85
C ALA A 210 -21.00 -12.88 -9.74
N ALA A 211 -19.68 -12.68 -9.95
CA ALA A 211 -18.82 -12.03 -8.97
C ALA A 211 -19.25 -10.58 -8.67
N GLN A 212 -19.59 -9.80 -9.72
CA GLN A 212 -20.10 -8.44 -9.55
C GLN A 212 -21.46 -8.42 -8.84
N ALA A 213 -22.37 -9.34 -9.19
CA ALA A 213 -23.66 -9.44 -8.52
C ALA A 213 -23.51 -9.81 -7.03
N ALA A 214 -22.60 -10.73 -6.71
CA ALA A 214 -22.28 -11.09 -5.33
C ALA A 214 -21.70 -9.88 -4.57
N TYR A 215 -20.68 -9.21 -5.11
CA TYR A 215 -20.09 -8.03 -4.48
C TYR A 215 -21.13 -6.92 -4.24
N ALA A 216 -22.01 -6.67 -5.21
CA ALA A 216 -23.08 -5.68 -5.05
C ALA A 216 -24.07 -6.04 -3.93
N ALA A 217 -24.36 -7.34 -3.74
CA ALA A 217 -25.31 -7.82 -2.73
C ALA A 217 -24.69 -7.89 -1.33
N SER A 218 -23.47 -8.40 -1.20
CA SER A 218 -22.83 -8.70 0.10
C SER A 218 -21.69 -7.76 0.48
N ARG A 219 -21.30 -6.80 -0.37
CA ARG A 219 -20.12 -5.93 -0.21
C ARG A 219 -18.79 -6.70 -0.13
N LEU A 220 -18.83 -7.98 -0.50
CA LEU A 220 -17.73 -8.93 -0.41
C LEU A 220 -17.95 -10.03 -1.44
N VAL A 221 -16.90 -10.44 -2.13
CA VAL A 221 -16.88 -11.65 -2.96
C VAL A 221 -15.54 -12.38 -2.81
N VAL A 222 -15.60 -13.71 -2.77
CA VAL A 222 -14.41 -14.58 -2.77
C VAL A 222 -14.27 -15.20 -4.15
N ILE A 223 -13.09 -15.09 -4.74
CA ILE A 223 -12.76 -15.64 -6.05
C ILE A 223 -11.61 -16.61 -5.86
N ASP A 224 -11.89 -17.90 -6.05
CA ASP A 224 -10.85 -18.92 -6.11
C ASP A 224 -10.18 -18.91 -7.48
N ASP A 225 -8.88 -19.21 -7.47
CA ASP A 225 -8.06 -19.27 -8.66
C ASP A 225 -8.09 -17.99 -9.52
N LEU A 226 -7.92 -16.83 -8.88
CA LEU A 226 -8.00 -15.52 -9.55
C LEU A 226 -6.99 -15.43 -10.71
N LEU A 227 -5.74 -15.79 -10.44
CA LEU A 227 -4.68 -15.74 -11.43
C LEU A 227 -4.69 -17.00 -12.30
N ASP A 228 -4.35 -16.82 -13.57
CA ASP A 228 -3.92 -17.93 -14.41
C ASP A 228 -2.66 -18.59 -13.81
N GLU A 229 -2.43 -19.88 -14.09
CA GLU A 229 -1.31 -20.62 -13.51
C GLU A 229 0.04 -19.96 -13.81
N ALA A 230 0.27 -19.48 -15.04
CA ALA A 230 1.50 -18.81 -15.40
C ALA A 230 1.68 -17.49 -14.61
N ALA A 231 0.58 -16.77 -14.38
CA ALA A 231 0.57 -15.51 -13.63
C ALA A 231 0.82 -15.74 -12.15
N LEU A 232 0.23 -16.78 -11.56
CA LEU A 232 0.49 -17.19 -10.19
C LEU A 232 1.97 -17.53 -9.98
N ARG A 233 2.57 -18.33 -10.88
CA ARG A 233 3.99 -18.69 -10.78
C ARG A 233 4.90 -17.47 -10.90
N ALA A 234 4.57 -16.52 -11.77
CA ALA A 234 5.30 -15.26 -11.88
C ALA A 234 5.17 -14.40 -10.61
N ALA A 235 3.96 -14.28 -10.04
CA ALA A 235 3.73 -13.56 -8.79
C ALA A 235 4.50 -14.18 -7.62
N GLN A 236 4.48 -15.52 -7.50
CA GLN A 236 5.22 -16.26 -6.47
C GLN A 236 6.73 -16.09 -6.63
N ALA A 237 7.27 -16.21 -7.85
CA ALA A 237 8.69 -16.02 -8.12
C ALA A 237 9.14 -14.59 -7.76
N TYR A 238 8.33 -13.60 -8.12
CA TYR A 238 8.60 -12.20 -7.79
C TYR A 238 8.52 -11.96 -6.27
N ALA A 239 7.47 -12.44 -5.59
CA ALA A 239 7.36 -12.32 -4.13
C ALA A 239 8.47 -13.08 -3.36
N ARG A 240 9.07 -14.09 -3.96
CA ARG A 240 10.21 -14.82 -3.37
C ARG A 240 11.56 -14.15 -3.61
N HIS A 241 11.81 -13.54 -4.77
CA HIS A 241 13.17 -13.09 -5.12
C HIS A 241 13.29 -11.76 -5.86
N GLY A 242 12.17 -11.16 -6.28
CA GLY A 242 12.15 -9.90 -7.01
C GLY A 242 11.68 -8.71 -6.17
N ALA A 243 10.83 -8.96 -5.17
CA ALA A 243 10.35 -7.94 -4.24
C ALA A 243 11.40 -7.62 -3.16
N HIS A 244 11.65 -6.33 -2.94
CA HIS A 244 12.54 -5.86 -1.89
C HIS A 244 11.73 -5.54 -0.62
N PHE A 245 11.72 -6.46 0.32
CA PHE A 245 10.98 -6.35 1.58
C PHE A 245 11.72 -5.47 2.60
N ARG A 246 11.55 -4.14 2.48
CA ARG A 246 12.28 -3.15 3.29
C ARG A 246 11.49 -2.65 4.49
N THR A 247 10.16 -2.62 4.42
CA THR A 247 9.33 -2.09 5.49
C THR A 247 9.12 -3.14 6.56
N ALA A 248 9.90 -3.10 7.64
CA ALA A 248 9.68 -3.99 8.76
C ALA A 248 8.54 -3.49 9.67
N ARG A 249 7.72 -4.45 10.11
CA ARG A 249 6.67 -4.29 11.12
C ARG A 249 6.75 -5.42 12.12
N ARG A 250 5.95 -5.36 13.19
CA ARG A 250 5.93 -6.41 14.21
C ARG A 250 5.50 -7.74 13.58
N GLY A 251 6.47 -8.58 13.24
CA GLY A 251 6.22 -9.94 12.77
C GLY A 251 5.95 -10.12 11.27
N TYR A 252 6.14 -9.08 10.45
CA TYR A 252 6.06 -9.20 9.00
C TYR A 252 6.87 -8.11 8.29
N LEU A 253 7.15 -8.34 7.01
CA LEU A 253 7.80 -7.38 6.13
C LEU A 253 6.85 -6.95 5.02
N GLY A 254 6.93 -5.66 4.67
CA GLY A 254 6.24 -5.06 3.55
C GLY A 254 7.16 -4.72 2.39
N CYS A 255 6.59 -4.80 1.19
CA CYS A 255 7.14 -4.24 -0.03
C CYS A 255 6.03 -3.41 -0.69
N PHE A 256 6.23 -2.10 -0.75
CA PHE A 256 5.33 -1.11 -1.31
C PHE A 256 5.85 -0.61 -2.68
N PRO A 257 5.11 0.23 -3.42
CA PRO A 257 5.57 0.74 -4.71
C PRO A 257 6.88 1.53 -4.55
N THR A 258 7.03 2.28 -3.45
CA THR A 258 8.24 3.01 -3.05
C THR A 258 9.43 2.11 -2.72
N ASP A 259 9.17 0.85 -2.33
CA ASP A 259 10.21 -0.19 -2.17
C ASP A 259 10.55 -0.91 -3.47
N GLY A 260 10.00 -0.47 -4.60
CA GLY A 260 10.27 -1.05 -5.92
C GLY A 260 9.28 -2.13 -6.34
N LEU A 261 8.11 -2.24 -5.70
CA LEU A 261 6.99 -3.10 -6.14
C LEU A 261 6.36 -2.59 -7.45
N THR A 262 7.12 -2.65 -8.54
CA THR A 262 6.78 -2.08 -9.86
C THR A 262 6.70 -3.15 -10.95
N HIS A 263 6.52 -4.41 -10.55
CA HIS A 263 6.51 -5.54 -11.47
C HIS A 263 5.37 -5.41 -12.52
N PRO A 264 5.63 -5.65 -13.83
CA PRO A 264 4.63 -5.50 -14.89
C PRO A 264 3.36 -6.34 -14.72
N LEU A 265 3.44 -7.45 -13.97
CA LEU A 265 2.26 -8.25 -13.62
C LEU A 265 1.22 -7.45 -12.82
N VAL A 266 1.63 -6.52 -11.95
CA VAL A 266 0.70 -5.67 -11.19
C VAL A 266 -0.14 -4.84 -12.16
N LEU A 267 0.51 -4.20 -13.13
CA LEU A 267 -0.16 -3.41 -14.17
C LEU A 267 -1.12 -4.26 -15.00
N ALA A 268 -0.65 -5.44 -15.46
CA ALA A 268 -1.48 -6.35 -16.23
C ALA A 268 -2.72 -6.78 -15.42
N LEU A 269 -2.55 -7.12 -14.15
CA LEU A 269 -3.62 -7.53 -13.25
C LEU A 269 -4.65 -6.42 -13.05
N VAL A 270 -4.19 -5.19 -12.79
CA VAL A 270 -5.05 -4.01 -12.60
C VAL A 270 -5.89 -3.75 -13.84
N HIS A 271 -5.28 -3.69 -15.03
CA HIS A 271 -6.03 -3.51 -16.28
C HIS A 271 -7.04 -4.63 -16.53
N ALA A 272 -6.65 -5.88 -16.26
CA ALA A 272 -7.52 -7.02 -16.46
C ALA A 272 -8.73 -7.01 -15.50
N LEU A 273 -8.52 -6.65 -14.23
CA LEU A 273 -9.58 -6.49 -13.23
C LEU A 273 -10.56 -5.39 -13.62
N GLU A 274 -10.06 -4.21 -14.02
CA GLU A 274 -10.89 -3.09 -14.46
C GLU A 274 -11.75 -3.45 -15.68
N ALA A 275 -11.17 -4.18 -16.64
CA ALA A 275 -11.90 -4.63 -17.83
C ALA A 275 -12.93 -5.73 -17.50
N ALA A 276 -12.60 -6.64 -16.59
CA ALA A 276 -13.44 -7.79 -16.28
C ALA A 276 -14.61 -7.45 -15.34
N ALA A 277 -14.41 -6.52 -14.39
CA ALA A 277 -15.41 -6.13 -13.40
C ALA A 277 -15.61 -4.61 -13.31
N PRO A 278 -16.06 -3.95 -14.39
CA PRO A 278 -16.22 -2.49 -14.41
C PRO A 278 -17.23 -1.96 -13.39
N ALA A 279 -18.20 -2.78 -12.92
CA ALA A 279 -19.12 -2.36 -11.86
C ALA A 279 -18.44 -2.24 -10.48
N ILE A 280 -17.33 -2.95 -10.27
CA ILE A 280 -16.52 -2.87 -9.05
C ILE A 280 -15.43 -1.80 -9.20
N PHE A 281 -14.68 -1.80 -10.31
CA PHE A 281 -13.48 -0.96 -10.45
C PHE A 281 -13.62 0.26 -11.38
N GLY A 282 -14.67 0.33 -12.21
CA GLY A 282 -14.76 1.32 -13.30
C GLY A 282 -14.70 2.78 -12.85
N ARG A 283 -15.03 3.06 -11.58
CA ARG A 283 -14.90 4.40 -10.97
C ARG A 283 -13.73 4.53 -9.99
N HIS A 284 -13.09 3.42 -9.63
CA HIS A 284 -12.04 3.37 -8.62
C HIS A 284 -10.72 3.04 -9.32
N THR A 285 -9.80 4.02 -9.35
CA THR A 285 -8.44 3.78 -9.85
C THR A 285 -7.62 3.04 -8.81
N LEU A 286 -6.58 2.31 -9.22
CA LEU A 286 -5.59 1.80 -8.28
C LEU A 286 -5.03 2.97 -7.46
N ALA A 287 -4.98 2.83 -6.13
CA ALA A 287 -4.51 3.86 -5.22
C ALA A 287 -3.21 3.43 -4.52
N LEU A 288 -3.15 2.19 -4.06
CA LEU A 288 -1.99 1.64 -3.36
C LEU A 288 -1.98 0.11 -3.49
N TRP A 289 -0.80 -0.51 -3.37
CA TRP A 289 -0.67 -1.95 -3.33
C TRP A 289 0.59 -2.36 -2.58
N TRP A 290 0.61 -3.59 -2.06
CA TRP A 290 1.76 -4.10 -1.32
C TRP A 290 1.82 -5.63 -1.33
N LEU A 291 3.02 -6.15 -1.07
CA LEU A 291 3.21 -7.52 -0.63
C LEU A 291 3.53 -7.52 0.86
N PHE A 292 2.80 -8.33 1.64
CA PHE A 292 3.20 -8.65 3.01
C PHE A 292 3.68 -10.08 3.10
N LYS A 293 4.85 -10.26 3.71
CA LYS A 293 5.46 -11.57 4.00
C LYS A 293 5.64 -11.73 5.50
N TYR A 294 5.04 -12.77 6.04
CA TYR A 294 4.98 -12.97 7.49
C TYR A 294 6.18 -13.76 7.99
N ASP A 295 6.68 -13.39 9.16
CA ASP A 295 7.60 -14.21 9.92
C ASP A 295 6.82 -15.25 10.73
N GLU A 296 7.42 -16.42 10.95
CA GLU A 296 6.83 -17.49 11.74
C GLU A 296 6.57 -17.08 13.20
N SER A 297 7.28 -16.06 13.70
CA SER A 297 7.03 -15.49 15.02
C SER A 297 5.72 -14.72 15.14
N ASN A 298 5.02 -14.44 14.02
CA ASN A 298 3.75 -13.72 14.01
C ASN A 298 2.55 -14.64 13.74
N ALA A 299 2.31 -15.57 14.65
CA ALA A 299 1.22 -16.53 14.50
C ALA A 299 -0.18 -15.90 14.50
N ASP A 300 -0.35 -14.70 15.04
CA ASP A 300 -1.64 -14.00 15.13
C ASP A 300 -1.94 -13.14 13.89
N GLY A 301 -0.92 -12.85 13.06
CA GLY A 301 -1.06 -12.07 11.83
C GLY A 301 -1.17 -10.56 12.07
N ILE A 302 -2.03 -9.89 11.31
CA ILE A 302 -2.31 -8.45 11.49
C ILE A 302 -3.64 -8.33 12.23
N GLY A 303 -3.63 -7.55 13.31
CA GLY A 303 -4.81 -7.22 14.11
C GLY A 303 -5.89 -6.43 13.36
N ILE A 304 -6.88 -5.95 14.10
CA ILE A 304 -8.04 -5.24 13.55
C ILE A 304 -7.60 -3.93 12.93
N HIS A 305 -7.92 -3.70 11.66
CA HIS A 305 -7.69 -2.44 10.97
C HIS A 305 -8.71 -2.20 9.86
N ALA A 306 -8.74 -0.99 9.30
CA ALA A 306 -9.51 -0.65 8.11
C ALA A 306 -8.64 0.15 7.13
N ASP A 307 -8.66 -0.22 5.85
CA ASP A 307 -7.82 0.39 4.83
C ASP A 307 -8.57 1.53 4.13
N PRO A 308 -7.96 2.72 3.94
CA PRO A 308 -8.68 3.91 3.48
C PRO A 308 -8.85 3.95 1.95
N ALA A 309 -9.53 2.95 1.38
CA ALA A 309 -9.89 2.91 -0.03
C ALA A 309 -11.38 2.57 -0.22
N ALA A 310 -11.83 2.44 -1.46
CA ALA A 310 -13.19 1.98 -1.76
C ALA A 310 -13.27 0.44 -1.84
N VAL A 311 -12.29 -0.17 -2.52
CA VAL A 311 -12.25 -1.62 -2.75
C VAL A 311 -10.88 -2.15 -2.35
N ASN A 312 -10.87 -3.21 -1.54
CA ASN A 312 -9.67 -3.97 -1.19
C ASN A 312 -9.72 -5.33 -1.88
N ILE A 313 -8.60 -5.73 -2.48
CA ILE A 313 -8.37 -7.10 -2.93
C ILE A 313 -7.21 -7.67 -2.11
N ASN A 314 -7.47 -8.71 -1.34
CA ASN A 314 -6.41 -9.49 -0.69
C ASN A 314 -6.26 -10.85 -1.38
N LEU A 315 -5.11 -11.08 -2.03
CA LEU A 315 -4.78 -12.30 -2.77
C LEU A 315 -3.65 -13.07 -2.08
N TRP A 316 -3.90 -14.31 -1.69
CA TRP A 316 -2.88 -15.18 -1.10
C TRP A 316 -2.03 -15.88 -2.17
N LEU A 317 -0.71 -15.90 -1.97
CA LEU A 317 0.26 -16.39 -2.96
C LEU A 317 1.00 -17.67 -2.54
N THR A 318 1.13 -17.96 -1.24
CA THR A 318 1.89 -19.13 -0.79
C THR A 318 1.12 -20.42 -1.09
N ASP A 319 1.81 -21.47 -1.54
CA ASP A 319 1.17 -22.74 -1.91
C ASP A 319 0.40 -23.36 -0.71
N ASP A 320 -0.68 -24.08 -0.99
CA ASP A 320 -1.59 -24.62 0.04
C ASP A 320 -0.87 -25.61 0.98
N GLU A 321 0.09 -26.36 0.47
CA GLU A 321 0.88 -27.34 1.23
C GLU A 321 1.72 -26.70 2.35
N ALA A 322 1.99 -25.39 2.24
CA ALA A 322 2.69 -24.65 3.28
C ALA A 322 1.78 -24.28 4.46
N CYS A 323 0.46 -24.16 4.23
CA CYS A 323 -0.51 -23.79 5.26
C CYS A 323 -0.92 -25.02 6.07
N LEU A 324 -0.44 -25.14 7.31
CA LEU A 324 -0.83 -26.24 8.19
C LEU A 324 -2.19 -25.96 8.83
N GLU A 325 -2.42 -24.73 9.29
CA GLU A 325 -3.64 -24.29 9.97
C GLU A 325 -3.88 -22.78 9.76
N GLY A 326 -5.14 -22.36 9.57
CA GLY A 326 -5.57 -20.96 9.67
C GLY A 326 -5.17 -20.04 8.50
N GLY A 327 -4.82 -18.77 8.79
CA GLY A 327 -4.21 -17.84 7.82
C GLY A 327 -5.16 -17.07 6.92
N GLY A 328 -6.46 -17.28 7.11
CA GLY A 328 -7.52 -16.57 6.41
C GLY A 328 -7.67 -15.11 6.86
N LEU A 329 -8.85 -14.55 6.60
CA LEU A 329 -9.23 -13.19 6.97
C LEU A 329 -10.58 -13.20 7.68
N ALA A 330 -10.72 -12.39 8.72
CA ALA A 330 -12.01 -12.01 9.29
C ALA A 330 -12.36 -10.60 8.82
N ILE A 331 -13.54 -10.44 8.20
CA ILE A 331 -14.05 -9.17 7.69
C ILE A 331 -15.34 -8.85 8.44
N TYR A 332 -15.32 -7.76 9.19
CA TYR A 332 -16.44 -7.30 10.00
C TYR A 332 -17.40 -6.48 9.14
N LYS A 333 -18.70 -6.63 9.39
CA LYS A 333 -19.72 -5.89 8.63
C LYS A 333 -19.66 -4.38 8.86
N HIS A 334 -19.11 -3.96 10.00
CA HIS A 334 -18.98 -2.58 10.40
C HIS A 334 -18.01 -1.80 9.49
N VAL A 335 -18.44 -0.62 9.09
CA VAL A 335 -17.62 0.37 8.39
C VAL A 335 -17.47 1.58 9.32
N PRO A 336 -16.24 2.03 9.64
CA PRO A 336 -16.03 3.20 10.46
C PRO A 336 -16.58 4.45 9.79
N GLU A 337 -16.96 5.44 10.60
CA GLU A 337 -17.51 6.70 10.11
C GLU A 337 -16.51 7.43 9.21
N LEU A 338 -17.01 8.17 8.22
CA LEU A 338 -16.19 8.78 7.17
C LEU A 338 -15.24 9.84 7.69
N GLY A 339 -15.67 10.59 8.71
CA GLY A 339 -14.86 11.61 9.36
C GLY A 339 -13.81 11.04 10.32
N GLN A 340 -13.82 9.73 10.59
CA GLN A 340 -12.80 9.10 11.41
C GLN A 340 -11.49 9.04 10.64
N ARG A 341 -10.42 9.41 11.34
CA ARG A 341 -9.07 9.46 10.79
C ARG A 341 -8.61 8.05 10.45
N THR A 342 -7.93 7.90 9.33
CA THR A 342 -7.26 6.63 8.99
C THR A 342 -6.38 6.14 10.14
N GLN A 343 -5.62 7.03 10.78
CA GLN A 343 -4.75 6.70 11.92
C GLN A 343 -5.50 6.18 13.15
N SER A 344 -6.81 6.44 13.26
CA SER A 344 -7.63 5.93 14.38
C SER A 344 -8.15 4.52 14.14
N VAL A 345 -8.21 4.08 12.88
CA VAL A 345 -8.80 2.79 12.47
C VAL A 345 -7.77 1.84 11.86
N ASN A 346 -6.60 2.35 11.47
CA ASN A 346 -5.47 1.58 10.97
C ASN A 346 -4.29 1.84 11.90
N ARG A 347 -4.27 1.13 13.03
CA ARG A 347 -3.23 1.25 14.07
C ARG A 347 -3.05 -0.05 14.82
N GLU A 348 -1.89 -0.17 15.47
CA GLU A 348 -1.73 -1.12 16.57
C GLU A 348 -2.57 -0.67 17.78
N PHE A 349 -3.34 -1.60 18.32
CA PHE A 349 -4.18 -1.39 19.50
C PHE A 349 -3.45 -1.93 20.73
N GLU A 350 -3.71 -1.33 21.90
CA GLU A 350 -3.25 -1.89 23.16
C GLU A 350 -4.02 -3.19 23.50
N ASP A 351 -3.34 -4.11 24.19
CA ASP A 351 -3.93 -5.38 24.64
C ASP A 351 -5.18 -5.11 25.50
N GLY A 352 -6.32 -5.64 25.07
CA GLY A 352 -7.62 -5.44 25.72
C GLY A 352 -8.53 -4.43 25.03
N GLU A 353 -7.99 -3.34 24.47
CA GLU A 353 -8.77 -2.43 23.62
C GLU A 353 -9.21 -3.16 22.35
N GLU A 354 -8.27 -3.83 21.69
CA GLU A 354 -8.54 -4.58 20.48
C GLU A 354 -9.53 -5.73 20.72
N ALA A 355 -9.44 -6.40 21.88
CA ALA A 355 -10.33 -7.48 22.25
C ALA A 355 -11.77 -6.99 22.45
N ALA A 356 -11.96 -5.85 23.11
CA ALA A 356 -13.27 -5.24 23.28
C ALA A 356 -13.84 -4.76 21.94
N LEU A 357 -13.01 -4.19 21.06
CA LEU A 357 -13.40 -3.83 19.70
C LEU A 357 -13.84 -5.07 18.91
N ARG A 358 -13.06 -6.16 18.97
CA ARG A 358 -13.38 -7.44 18.32
C ARG A 358 -14.73 -8.00 18.75
N GLU A 359 -15.03 -7.98 20.04
CA GLU A 359 -16.31 -8.43 20.59
C GLU A 359 -17.47 -7.61 20.03
N LYS A 360 -17.34 -6.28 20.06
CA LYS A 360 -18.34 -5.35 19.50
C LYS A 360 -18.58 -5.60 18.01
N LEU A 361 -17.51 -5.66 17.21
CA LEU A 361 -17.59 -5.86 15.77
C LEU A 361 -18.18 -7.23 15.43
N SER A 362 -17.81 -8.28 16.19
CA SER A 362 -18.35 -9.63 16.01
C SER A 362 -19.85 -9.70 16.27
N ALA A 363 -20.37 -8.95 17.25
CA ALA A 363 -21.80 -8.88 17.54
C ALA A 363 -22.61 -8.25 16.39
N GLU A 364 -22.01 -7.35 15.61
CA GLU A 364 -22.60 -6.76 14.41
C GLU A 364 -22.50 -7.69 13.17
N GLY A 365 -21.57 -8.65 13.23
CA GLY A 365 -21.42 -9.75 12.29
C GLY A 365 -20.06 -9.75 11.59
N VAL A 366 -19.57 -10.96 11.35
CA VAL A 366 -18.25 -11.22 10.75
C VAL A 366 -18.36 -12.28 9.66
N VAL A 367 -17.64 -12.08 8.56
CA VAL A 367 -17.42 -13.09 7.52
C VAL A 367 -15.98 -13.57 7.66
N LYS A 368 -15.80 -14.86 7.88
CA LYS A 368 -14.47 -15.50 7.90
C LYS A 368 -14.22 -16.19 6.57
N VAL A 369 -13.09 -15.92 5.96
CA VAL A 369 -12.66 -16.54 4.72
C VAL A 369 -11.37 -17.28 4.97
N ASP A 370 -11.39 -18.59 4.79
CA ASP A 370 -10.21 -19.43 4.98
C ASP A 370 -9.14 -19.16 3.93
N TYR A 371 -7.89 -19.35 4.33
CA TYR A 371 -6.74 -19.29 3.44
C TYR A 371 -6.88 -20.31 2.31
N LYS A 372 -6.50 -19.88 1.11
CA LYS A 372 -6.24 -20.77 -0.04
C LYS A 372 -5.30 -20.04 -1.01
N CYS A 373 -4.29 -20.71 -1.51
CA CYS A 373 -3.42 -20.20 -2.56
C CYS A 373 -4.27 -19.76 -3.76
N ASN A 374 -3.93 -18.61 -4.34
CA ASN A 374 -4.63 -18.02 -5.49
C ASN A 374 -6.11 -17.67 -5.25
N ARG A 375 -6.56 -17.64 -3.98
CA ARG A 375 -7.86 -17.05 -3.60
C ARG A 375 -7.70 -15.57 -3.36
N ALA A 376 -8.56 -14.79 -4.01
CA ALA A 376 -8.73 -13.37 -3.78
C ALA A 376 -10.01 -13.10 -3.00
N VAL A 377 -9.92 -12.23 -2.01
CA VAL A 377 -11.09 -11.69 -1.30
C VAL A 377 -11.23 -10.23 -1.66
N LEU A 378 -12.33 -9.89 -2.34
CA LEU A 378 -12.67 -8.53 -2.72
C LEU A 378 -13.74 -8.03 -1.75
N PHE A 379 -13.52 -6.91 -1.09
CA PHE A 379 -14.47 -6.36 -0.12
C PHE A 379 -14.45 -4.83 -0.11
N VAL A 380 -15.38 -4.21 0.61
CA VAL A 380 -15.36 -2.76 0.86
C VAL A 380 -14.18 -2.46 1.78
N SER A 381 -13.21 -1.69 1.28
CA SER A 381 -11.88 -1.61 1.90
C SER A 381 -11.85 -1.09 3.32
N ASP A 382 -12.77 -0.18 3.65
CA ASP A 382 -12.85 0.41 4.98
C ASP A 382 -13.69 -0.42 5.96
N GLN A 383 -14.19 -1.60 5.57
CA GLN A 383 -14.66 -2.57 6.57
C GLN A 383 -13.51 -2.97 7.49
N TYR A 384 -13.77 -2.99 8.80
CA TYR A 384 -12.77 -3.54 9.73
C TYR A 384 -12.46 -4.98 9.35
N HIS A 385 -11.19 -5.35 9.40
CA HIS A 385 -10.75 -6.70 9.12
C HIS A 385 -9.46 -7.02 9.86
N GLU A 386 -9.16 -8.30 10.01
CA GLU A 386 -7.95 -8.81 10.62
C GLU A 386 -7.54 -10.13 9.98
N SER A 387 -6.25 -10.47 10.06
CA SER A 387 -5.79 -11.82 9.73
C SER A 387 -6.29 -12.81 10.78
N LEU A 388 -6.70 -13.99 10.34
CA LEU A 388 -6.92 -15.09 11.26
C LEU A 388 -5.56 -15.68 11.68
N PRO A 389 -5.42 -16.16 12.94
CA PRO A 389 -4.21 -16.84 13.40
C PRO A 389 -3.84 -18.00 12.48
N PHE A 390 -2.54 -18.30 12.38
CA PHE A 390 -2.03 -19.28 11.45
C PHE A 390 -0.80 -20.04 11.92
N ARG A 391 -0.60 -21.21 11.31
CA ARG A 391 0.64 -21.96 11.37
C ARG A 391 1.01 -22.42 9.97
N PHE A 392 2.12 -21.94 9.46
CA PHE A 392 2.71 -22.42 8.21
C PHE A 392 3.89 -23.35 8.52
N ALA A 393 4.22 -24.22 7.58
CA ALA A 393 5.40 -25.07 7.69
C ALA A 393 6.67 -24.20 7.79
N PRO A 394 7.72 -24.65 8.50
CA PRO A 394 8.92 -23.84 8.66
C PRO A 394 9.66 -23.67 7.34
N GLY A 395 10.38 -22.56 7.20
CA GLY A 395 11.30 -22.29 6.10
C GLY A 395 10.82 -21.22 5.12
N TYR A 396 11.78 -20.59 4.46
CA TYR A 396 11.58 -19.39 3.64
C TYR A 396 10.48 -19.49 2.58
N SER A 397 10.43 -20.59 1.83
CA SER A 397 9.43 -20.80 0.77
C SER A 397 8.00 -20.98 1.29
N ASN A 398 7.86 -21.30 2.58
CA ASN A 398 6.58 -21.59 3.24
C ASN A 398 6.02 -20.36 3.98
N ARG A 399 6.75 -19.24 4.03
CA ARG A 399 6.24 -18.02 4.65
C ARG A 399 4.96 -17.56 3.95
N ARG A 400 3.93 -17.25 4.72
CA ARG A 400 2.67 -16.69 4.20
C ARG A 400 2.97 -15.38 3.48
N VAL A 401 2.46 -15.22 2.27
CA VAL A 401 2.53 -13.98 1.49
C VAL A 401 1.17 -13.67 0.88
N ASN A 402 0.77 -12.41 0.97
CA ASN A 402 -0.36 -11.86 0.22
C ASN A 402 0.07 -10.65 -0.61
N LEU A 403 -0.60 -10.49 -1.76
CA LEU A 403 -0.65 -9.25 -2.53
C LEU A 403 -1.96 -8.56 -2.20
N THR A 404 -1.88 -7.30 -1.78
CA THR A 404 -3.06 -6.45 -1.58
C THR A 404 -3.09 -5.33 -2.61
N LEU A 405 -4.26 -5.07 -3.17
CA LEU A 405 -4.54 -3.96 -4.09
C LEU A 405 -5.69 -3.13 -3.54
N LEU A 406 -5.47 -1.82 -3.41
CA LEU A 406 -6.49 -0.86 -2.99
C LEU A 406 -6.92 0.01 -4.18
N PHE A 407 -8.23 0.15 -4.37
CA PHE A 407 -8.81 0.96 -5.43
C PHE A 407 -9.71 2.06 -4.86
N GLY A 408 -9.56 3.27 -5.42
CA GLY A 408 -10.33 4.45 -5.10
C GLY A 408 -10.07 4.99 -3.69
N ASP A 409 -10.65 6.15 -3.41
CA ASP A 409 -10.60 6.74 -2.07
C ASP A 409 -11.74 6.21 -1.19
N ARG A 410 -11.49 6.21 0.12
CA ARG A 410 -12.54 6.07 1.13
C ARG A 410 -13.50 7.24 0.98
N TRP A 411 -14.64 7.01 0.32
CA TRP A 411 -15.72 7.96 -0.02
C TRP A 411 -15.69 8.51 -1.46
N SER A 412 -16.81 8.33 -2.16
CA SER A 412 -17.22 9.15 -3.30
C SER A 412 -18.50 9.90 -2.90
N PRO A 413 -18.65 11.21 -3.24
CA PRO A 413 -19.72 12.11 -2.77
C PRO A 413 -21.18 11.64 -2.98
N GLU A 414 -21.42 10.57 -3.73
CA GLU A 414 -22.77 10.02 -3.97
C GLU A 414 -23.35 9.23 -2.79
N VAL A 415 -22.53 8.73 -1.86
CA VAL A 415 -23.03 8.07 -0.65
C VAL A 415 -23.51 9.09 0.39
N GLY A 416 -23.00 10.33 0.34
CA GLY A 416 -23.40 11.44 1.20
C GLY A 416 -24.74 12.05 0.85
N ARG A 417 -25.13 12.01 -0.43
CA ARG A 417 -26.43 12.53 -0.88
C ARG A 417 -27.62 11.73 -0.36
N LYS A 418 -27.40 10.53 0.20
CA LYS A 418 -28.42 9.78 0.94
C LYS A 418 -28.39 10.04 2.44
N ALA A 419 -27.28 10.48 3.01
CA ALA A 419 -27.15 10.76 4.46
C ALA A 419 -27.49 12.23 4.80
N SER A 420 -27.27 13.18 3.87
CA SER A 420 -27.59 14.59 4.07
C SER A 420 -29.09 14.89 4.08
N ASP A 421 -29.91 13.98 3.56
CA ASP A 421 -31.37 14.09 3.63
C ASP A 421 -31.89 13.67 5.01
N ASP A 422 -31.09 12.94 5.81
CA ASP A 422 -31.46 12.42 7.13
C ASP A 422 -30.86 13.23 8.32
N GLU A 423 -29.80 14.02 8.10
CA GLU A 423 -29.10 14.77 9.17
C GLU A 423 -29.44 16.27 9.25
N ALA A 424 -30.55 16.70 8.66
CA ALA A 424 -30.98 18.09 8.77
C ALA A 424 -31.46 18.50 10.17
N HIS A 425 -31.15 17.80 11.28
CA HIS A 425 -31.52 18.18 12.65
C HIS A 425 -30.43 17.80 13.68
N SER A 426 -29.46 18.68 13.94
CA SER A 426 -28.89 18.95 15.28
C SER A 426 -27.59 19.74 15.17
N SER A 427 -27.54 20.89 15.83
CA SER A 427 -26.43 21.84 15.88
C SER A 427 -25.57 21.68 17.14
N ASP A 428 -24.29 22.07 16.98
CA ASP A 428 -23.43 22.80 17.93
C ASP A 428 -22.40 22.02 18.77
N ALA A 429 -21.11 22.35 18.58
CA ALA A 429 -20.07 22.39 19.61
C ALA A 429 -18.73 22.97 19.07
N GLY A 430 -18.14 23.91 19.84
CA GLY A 430 -16.97 24.73 19.51
C GLY A 430 -15.56 24.09 19.65
N PRO A 431 -14.49 24.89 19.50
CA PRO A 431 -13.16 24.40 19.15
C PRO A 431 -12.35 23.89 20.35
N ARG A 432 -11.67 22.75 20.19
CA ARG A 432 -10.65 22.25 21.11
C ARG A 432 -9.29 22.10 20.42
N ALA A 433 -8.24 22.45 21.15
CA ALA A 433 -6.86 22.60 20.70
C ALA A 433 -6.16 21.28 20.30
N CYS A 434 -5.25 21.38 19.33
CA CYS A 434 -4.37 20.32 18.83
C CYS A 434 -3.34 19.83 19.88
N PRO A 435 -3.20 18.50 20.07
CA PRO A 435 -1.98 17.89 20.59
C PRO A 435 -0.96 17.67 19.45
N ARG A 436 0.31 17.61 19.83
CA ARG A 436 1.48 17.40 18.96
C ARG A 436 1.50 15.99 18.37
N ALA A 437 1.97 15.91 17.13
CA ALA A 437 2.15 14.69 16.37
C ALA A 437 3.52 14.09 16.72
N ASP A 438 3.51 12.96 17.41
CA ASP A 438 4.60 11.99 17.44
C ASP A 438 3.91 10.62 17.57
N GLU A 439 4.26 9.68 16.69
CA GLU A 439 3.78 8.29 16.61
C GLU A 439 2.33 8.08 16.08
N ALA A 440 2.16 8.12 14.76
CA ALA A 440 0.93 7.70 14.09
C ALA A 440 1.19 7.01 12.74
N TRP A 441 0.35 6.03 12.41
CA TRP A 441 0.33 5.24 11.17
C TRP A 441 -0.06 6.11 9.97
N ASP A 442 0.90 6.79 9.38
CA ASP A 442 0.65 7.39 8.08
C ASP A 442 0.77 6.31 7.00
N LEU A 443 -0.29 6.10 6.22
CA LEU A 443 -0.19 5.32 4.98
C LEU A 443 0.78 5.98 3.97
N PHE A 444 1.24 7.20 4.27
CA PHE A 444 2.04 8.05 3.40
C PHE A 444 3.39 8.52 4.00
N ASP A 445 3.80 8.07 5.20
CA ASP A 445 5.16 8.26 5.74
C ASP A 445 5.93 6.93 5.77
N THR A 446 6.75 6.72 4.73
CA THR A 446 7.98 5.94 4.78
C THR A 446 9.07 6.67 4.03
#